data_AF-B8HU73-F1
#
_entry.id   AF-B8HU73-F1
#
_cell.length_a   1.000
_cell.length_b   1.000
_cell.length_c   1.000
_cell.angle_alpha   90.00
_cell.angle_beta   90.00
_cell.angle_gamma   90.00
#
_symmetry.space_group_name_H-M   'P 1'
#
loop_
_entity.id
_entity.type
_entity.pdbx_description
1 polymer ?
#
loop_
_entity_poly.entity_id
_entity_poly.type
_entity_poly.pdbx_seq_one_letter_code
_entity_poly.pdbx_strand_id
1 'polypeptide(L)'
;MAQHNQLNPGLANFFIKEVLALAVLLQLGLTACSPPAPPAPPELKAGAEVVHFMMLPRNLSRSTFTAVLPDGTPRQFVSWLFSDLGAAEWPESEAMAESDPMVKEQAQAIRAPLVPKNVAFFHTAPHPGKGKQMVIKWDDTRRVVIVEGYVDPEKPPVLVREWELPQVSSADPLAQQSAQSAIQAGGSYQSF
;
A
#
# COMPACT_ATOMS: atom_id res chain seq x y z
N MET A 1 -64.54 -8.25 49.72
CA MET A 1 -63.10 -7.88 49.81
C MET A 1 -62.43 -8.21 48.48
N ALA A 2 -61.44 -7.41 48.09
CA ALA A 2 -60.64 -7.43 46.86
C ALA A 2 -61.25 -6.72 45.63
N GLN A 3 -61.01 -5.40 45.54
CA GLN A 3 -61.00 -4.66 44.28
C GLN A 3 -59.61 -4.78 43.66
N HIS A 4 -59.54 -5.32 42.44
CA HIS A 4 -58.33 -5.42 41.63
C HIS A 4 -58.10 -4.06 40.93
N ASN A 5 -57.00 -3.39 41.26
CA ASN A 5 -56.56 -2.16 40.62
C ASN A 5 -55.65 -2.52 39.44
N GLN A 6 -56.11 -2.33 38.20
CA GLN A 6 -55.27 -2.48 37.00
C GLN A 6 -54.58 -1.15 36.68
N LEU A 7 -53.24 -1.17 36.68
CA LEU A 7 -52.42 -0.06 36.21
C LEU A 7 -52.26 -0.13 34.69
N ASN A 8 -52.53 0.98 34.03
CA ASN A 8 -52.56 1.17 32.59
C ASN A 8 -51.13 1.34 32.02
N PRO A 9 -50.64 0.47 31.11
CA PRO A 9 -49.25 0.46 30.63
C PRO A 9 -48.90 1.57 29.61
N GLY A 10 -49.84 2.46 29.26
CA GLY A 10 -49.68 3.42 28.16
C GLY A 10 -48.74 4.61 28.38
N LEU A 11 -48.33 4.91 29.63
CA LEU A 11 -47.62 6.17 29.94
C LEU A 11 -46.09 6.04 30.05
N ALA A 12 -45.53 4.83 30.13
CA ALA A 12 -44.08 4.63 30.27
C ALA A 12 -43.30 4.78 28.95
N ASN A 13 -43.98 4.69 27.81
CA ASN A 13 -43.33 4.65 26.48
C ASN A 13 -43.10 6.02 25.82
N PHE A 14 -43.64 7.11 26.38
CA PHE A 14 -43.53 8.44 25.76
C PHE A 14 -42.30 9.22 26.24
N PHE A 15 -41.87 9.08 27.50
CA PHE A 15 -40.75 9.85 28.05
C PHE A 15 -39.35 9.35 27.63
N ILE A 16 -39.21 8.09 27.22
CA ILE A 16 -37.91 7.48 26.87
C ILE A 16 -37.44 7.93 25.47
N LYS A 17 -38.38 8.27 24.57
CA LYS A 17 -38.04 8.61 23.18
C LYS A 17 -37.45 10.01 23.02
N GLU A 18 -37.85 10.98 23.84
CA GLU A 18 -37.34 12.36 23.71
C GLU A 18 -35.94 12.56 24.33
N VAL A 19 -35.62 11.85 25.42
CA VAL A 19 -34.27 11.93 26.03
C VAL A 19 -33.22 11.23 25.15
N LEU A 20 -33.58 10.15 24.44
CA LEU A 20 -32.67 9.48 23.50
C LEU A 20 -32.37 10.34 22.26
N ALA A 21 -33.34 11.12 21.76
CA ALA A 21 -33.16 11.93 20.56
C ALA A 21 -32.13 13.07 20.77
N LEU A 22 -32.07 13.65 21.97
CA LEU A 22 -31.11 14.71 22.30
C LEU A 22 -29.67 14.19 22.45
N ALA A 23 -29.49 12.96 22.97
CA ALA A 23 -28.18 12.35 23.14
C ALA A 23 -27.51 11.94 21.81
N VAL A 24 -28.32 11.54 20.81
CA VAL A 24 -27.81 11.20 19.47
C VAL A 24 -27.34 12.44 18.70
N LEU A 25 -28.04 13.58 18.85
CA LEU A 25 -27.65 14.84 18.21
C LEU A 25 -26.37 15.45 18.82
N LEU A 26 -26.11 15.23 20.12
CA LEU A 26 -24.89 15.72 20.76
C LEU A 26 -23.63 14.89 20.40
N GLN A 27 -23.78 13.61 20.07
CA GLN A 27 -22.66 12.76 19.63
C GLN A 27 -22.26 12.98 18.16
N LEU A 28 -23.19 13.45 17.32
CA LEU A 28 -22.90 13.83 15.92
C LEU A 28 -22.16 15.17 15.78
N GLY A 29 -22.09 15.98 16.84
CA GLY A 29 -21.44 17.30 16.82
C GLY A 29 -19.93 17.30 17.06
N LEU A 30 -19.33 16.21 17.55
CA LEU A 30 -17.92 16.19 17.98
C LEU A 30 -16.94 15.61 16.94
N THR A 31 -17.40 15.11 15.79
CA THR A 31 -16.53 14.52 14.77
C THR A 31 -16.17 15.45 13.61
N ALA A 32 -16.62 16.70 13.63
CA ALA A 32 -16.64 17.56 12.42
C ALA A 32 -15.56 18.66 12.34
N CYS A 33 -14.47 18.59 13.12
CA CYS A 33 -13.38 19.58 13.01
C CYS A 33 -11.99 18.96 13.21
N SER A 34 -11.67 17.84 12.54
CA SER A 34 -10.26 17.56 12.26
C SER A 34 -9.85 18.43 11.05
N PRO A 35 -8.87 19.34 11.21
CA PRO A 35 -8.33 20.06 10.07
C PRO A 35 -7.85 19.06 9.02
N PRO A 36 -8.03 19.35 7.71
CA PRO A 36 -7.61 18.45 6.65
C PRO A 36 -6.15 18.08 6.83
N ALA A 37 -5.84 16.79 6.74
CA ALA A 37 -4.48 16.31 6.89
C ALA A 37 -3.57 17.05 5.88
N PRO A 38 -2.37 17.47 6.30
CA PRO A 38 -1.43 18.13 5.40
C PRO A 38 -1.16 17.22 4.19
N PRO A 39 -1.00 17.81 2.99
CA PRO A 39 -0.79 17.03 1.78
C PRO A 39 0.49 16.19 1.89
N ALA A 40 0.43 14.96 1.40
CA ALA A 40 1.60 14.09 1.36
C ALA A 40 2.77 14.75 0.60
N PRO A 41 3.99 14.73 1.17
CA PRO A 41 5.19 15.21 0.49
C PRO A 41 5.36 14.60 -0.90
N PRO A 42 5.90 15.36 -1.87
CA PRO A 42 6.05 14.90 -3.25
C PRO A 42 6.90 13.63 -3.35
N GLU A 43 7.89 13.44 -2.48
CA GLU A 43 8.77 12.25 -2.52
C GLU A 43 8.02 10.98 -2.11
N LEU A 44 7.05 11.07 -1.20
CA LEU A 44 6.20 9.91 -0.86
C LEU A 44 5.25 9.56 -2.01
N LYS A 45 4.76 10.56 -2.75
CA LYS A 45 3.99 10.31 -3.97
C LYS A 45 4.86 9.63 -5.02
N ALA A 46 6.08 10.10 -5.22
CA ALA A 46 7.04 9.47 -6.14
C ALA A 46 7.34 8.02 -5.72
N GLY A 47 7.56 7.76 -4.43
CA GLY A 47 7.78 6.41 -3.92
C GLY A 47 6.58 5.49 -4.14
N ALA A 48 5.35 6.01 -4.00
CA ALA A 48 4.15 5.25 -4.32
C ALA A 48 4.05 4.93 -5.83
N GLU A 49 4.42 5.87 -6.70
CA GLU A 49 4.45 5.63 -8.16
C GLU A 49 5.51 4.62 -8.58
N VAL A 50 6.63 4.47 -7.86
CA VAL A 50 7.61 3.39 -8.11
C VAL A 50 6.96 2.03 -7.94
N VAL A 51 6.25 1.81 -6.81
CA VAL A 51 5.58 0.53 -6.55
C VAL A 51 4.48 0.28 -7.58
N HIS A 52 3.68 1.31 -7.89
CA HIS A 52 2.65 1.21 -8.92
C HIS A 52 3.23 0.89 -10.29
N PHE A 53 4.35 1.52 -10.67
CA PHE A 53 5.06 1.23 -11.91
C PHE A 53 5.44 -0.25 -12.00
N MET A 54 6.00 -0.82 -10.93
CA MET A 54 6.34 -2.25 -10.87
C MET A 54 5.12 -3.16 -11.07
N MET A 55 3.93 -2.71 -10.65
CA MET A 55 2.67 -3.44 -10.80
C MET A 55 1.97 -3.24 -12.14
N LEU A 56 2.47 -2.36 -13.03
CA LEU A 56 1.81 -2.15 -14.32
C LEU A 56 1.82 -3.45 -15.13
N PRO A 57 0.69 -3.84 -15.78
CA PRO A 57 0.60 -5.11 -16.49
C PRO A 57 1.77 -5.39 -17.45
N ARG A 58 2.22 -4.37 -18.18
CA ARG A 58 3.36 -4.46 -19.10
C ARG A 58 4.69 -4.79 -18.41
N ASN A 59 4.88 -4.31 -17.18
CA ASN A 59 6.10 -4.50 -16.40
C ASN A 59 6.02 -5.86 -15.71
N LEU A 60 4.89 -6.18 -15.08
CA LEU A 60 4.65 -7.50 -14.49
C LEU A 60 4.80 -8.64 -15.50
N SER A 61 4.31 -8.48 -16.74
CA SER A 61 4.43 -9.54 -17.76
C SER A 61 5.88 -9.84 -18.18
N ARG A 62 6.79 -8.91 -17.90
CA ARG A 62 8.22 -8.98 -18.26
C ARG A 62 9.12 -9.19 -17.05
N SER A 63 8.57 -9.13 -15.85
CA SER A 63 9.32 -9.31 -14.61
C SER A 63 9.57 -10.78 -14.32
N THR A 64 10.60 -11.04 -13.52
CA THR A 64 10.85 -12.36 -12.95
C THR A 64 9.71 -12.81 -12.05
N PHE A 65 8.92 -11.90 -11.46
CA PHE A 65 7.76 -12.22 -10.63
C PHE A 65 6.83 -13.21 -11.32
N THR A 66 6.36 -12.89 -12.53
CA THR A 66 5.40 -13.74 -13.24
C THR A 66 6.05 -14.97 -13.86
N ALA A 67 7.37 -14.97 -14.01
CA ALA A 67 8.14 -16.14 -14.43
C ALA A 67 8.30 -17.18 -13.31
N VAL A 68 8.55 -16.74 -12.07
CA VAL A 68 8.68 -17.64 -10.90
C VAL A 68 7.36 -17.91 -10.19
N LEU A 69 6.38 -17.00 -10.29
CA LEU A 69 5.10 -17.03 -9.61
C LEU A 69 3.96 -16.65 -10.58
N PRO A 70 3.59 -17.52 -11.54
CA PRO A 70 2.60 -17.20 -12.58
C PRO A 70 1.22 -16.78 -12.02
N ASP A 71 0.81 -17.36 -10.89
CA ASP A 71 -0.45 -17.06 -10.20
C ASP A 71 -0.22 -16.32 -8.87
N GLY A 72 0.83 -15.50 -8.82
CA GLY A 72 1.29 -14.85 -7.59
C GLY A 72 0.20 -14.04 -6.86
N THR A 73 0.20 -14.14 -5.54
CA THR A 73 -0.64 -13.36 -4.62
C THR A 73 0.00 -11.99 -4.31
N PRO A 74 -0.77 -11.00 -3.81
CA PRO A 74 -0.20 -9.76 -3.28
C PRO A 74 0.91 -9.98 -2.25
N ARG A 75 0.76 -10.92 -1.31
CA ARG A 75 1.84 -11.28 -0.38
C ARG A 75 3.12 -11.67 -1.09
N GLN A 76 3.01 -12.60 -2.04
CA GLN A 76 4.16 -13.10 -2.80
C GLN A 76 4.78 -12.01 -3.68
N PHE A 77 3.98 -11.10 -4.22
CA PHE A 77 4.48 -9.92 -4.93
C PHE A 77 5.33 -9.04 -4.01
N VAL A 78 4.85 -8.75 -2.79
CA VAL A 78 5.63 -7.96 -1.83
C VAL A 78 6.89 -8.71 -1.40
N SER A 79 6.81 -10.01 -1.12
CA SER A 79 8.01 -10.82 -0.83
C SER A 79 9.01 -10.79 -1.99
N TRP A 80 8.52 -10.87 -3.23
CA TRP A 80 9.36 -10.82 -4.41
C TRP A 80 10.01 -9.44 -4.57
N LEU A 81 9.26 -8.36 -4.37
CA LEU A 81 9.74 -6.98 -4.50
C LEU A 81 10.96 -6.69 -3.61
N PHE A 82 11.03 -7.34 -2.45
CA PHE A 82 12.13 -7.24 -1.47
C PHE A 82 13.12 -8.43 -1.51
N SER A 83 12.98 -9.34 -2.47
CA SER A 83 13.94 -10.42 -2.74
C SER A 83 15.07 -9.95 -3.65
N ASP A 84 16.13 -10.76 -3.81
CA ASP A 84 17.22 -10.44 -4.74
C ASP A 84 16.72 -10.27 -6.18
N LEU A 85 15.73 -11.08 -6.56
CA LEU A 85 15.11 -11.04 -7.89
C LEU A 85 14.35 -9.74 -8.12
N GLY A 86 13.48 -9.37 -7.17
CA GLY A 86 12.72 -8.13 -7.30
C GLY A 86 13.61 -6.91 -7.18
N ALA A 87 14.58 -6.90 -6.26
CA ALA A 87 15.52 -5.80 -6.06
C ALA A 87 16.31 -5.44 -7.33
N ALA A 88 16.68 -6.44 -8.13
CA ALA A 88 17.37 -6.24 -9.41
C ALA A 88 16.49 -5.58 -10.49
N GLU A 89 15.17 -5.53 -10.30
CA GLU A 89 14.21 -4.94 -11.23
C GLU A 89 13.67 -3.58 -10.77
N TRP A 90 14.13 -3.07 -9.62
CA TRP A 90 13.73 -1.73 -9.20
C TRP A 90 14.17 -0.70 -10.23
N PRO A 91 13.37 0.37 -10.47
CA PRO A 91 13.82 1.49 -11.27
C PRO A 91 15.08 2.13 -10.69
N GLU A 92 15.78 2.88 -11.53
CA GLU A 92 16.98 3.59 -11.12
C GLU A 92 16.69 4.67 -10.09
N SER A 93 17.66 4.97 -9.23
CA SER A 93 17.50 5.97 -8.16
C SER A 93 17.75 7.40 -8.64
N GLU A 94 17.11 8.37 -7.97
CA GLU A 94 17.41 9.79 -8.16
C GLU A 94 18.88 10.11 -7.89
N ALA A 95 19.48 9.45 -6.89
CA ALA A 95 20.90 9.63 -6.57
C ALA A 95 21.80 9.19 -7.73
N MET A 96 21.46 8.09 -8.41
CA MET A 96 22.20 7.65 -9.60
C MET A 96 22.00 8.61 -10.77
N ALA A 97 20.76 9.04 -11.02
CA ALA A 97 20.42 10.01 -12.06
C ALA A 97 21.07 11.40 -11.87
N GLU A 98 21.42 11.76 -10.63
CA GLU A 98 22.21 12.96 -10.32
C GLU A 98 23.69 12.79 -10.67
N SER A 99 24.23 11.58 -10.54
CA SER A 99 25.62 11.27 -10.86
C SER A 99 25.87 10.97 -12.33
N ASP A 100 24.86 10.44 -13.03
CA ASP A 100 24.91 10.08 -14.45
C ASP A 100 23.66 10.63 -15.17
N PRO A 101 23.79 11.70 -15.98
CA PRO A 101 22.68 12.24 -16.75
C PRO A 101 22.04 11.24 -17.72
N MET A 102 22.78 10.23 -18.18
CA MET A 102 22.25 9.22 -19.10
C MET A 102 21.18 8.36 -18.43
N VAL A 103 21.31 8.07 -17.13
CA VAL A 103 20.30 7.35 -16.34
C VAL A 103 18.98 8.11 -16.32
N LYS A 104 19.04 9.44 -16.14
CA LYS A 104 17.86 10.30 -16.16
C LYS A 104 17.18 10.30 -17.53
N GLU A 105 17.96 10.41 -18.60
CA GLU A 105 17.45 10.40 -19.98
C GLU A 105 16.77 9.07 -20.31
N GLN A 106 17.40 7.95 -19.95
CA GLN A 106 16.84 6.61 -20.16
C GLN A 106 15.53 6.40 -19.39
N ALA A 107 15.49 6.77 -18.10
CA ALA A 107 14.29 6.69 -17.29
C ALA A 107 13.14 7.52 -17.90
N GLN A 108 13.44 8.73 -18.39
CA GLN A 108 12.46 9.57 -19.08
C GLN A 108 11.96 8.95 -20.39
N ALA A 109 12.86 8.37 -21.19
CA ALA A 109 12.53 7.74 -22.48
C ALA A 109 11.53 6.58 -22.31
N ILE A 110 11.67 5.79 -21.25
CA ILE A 110 10.75 4.68 -20.94
C ILE A 110 9.62 5.07 -19.97
N ARG A 111 9.56 6.34 -19.56
CA ARG A 111 8.61 6.86 -18.57
C ARG A 111 8.63 6.08 -17.25
N ALA A 112 9.82 5.64 -16.82
CA ALA A 112 10.03 5.04 -15.52
C ALA A 112 10.17 6.12 -14.45
N PRO A 113 9.49 5.99 -13.30
CA PRO A 113 9.78 6.84 -12.16
C PRO A 113 11.17 6.51 -11.62
N LEU A 114 11.85 7.51 -11.05
CA LEU A 114 13.09 7.29 -10.32
C LEU A 114 12.78 6.98 -8.85
N VAL A 115 13.59 6.14 -8.23
CA VAL A 115 13.48 5.85 -6.79
C VAL A 115 13.93 7.06 -5.99
N PRO A 116 13.04 7.67 -5.18
CA PRO A 116 13.36 8.89 -4.45
C PRO A 116 14.45 8.66 -3.41
N LYS A 117 15.52 9.46 -3.44
CA LYS A 117 16.72 9.23 -2.61
C LYS A 117 16.51 9.43 -1.11
N ASN A 118 15.45 10.15 -0.74
CA ASN A 118 15.12 10.51 0.64
C ASN A 118 13.95 9.70 1.22
N VAL A 119 13.59 8.58 0.60
CA VAL A 119 12.49 7.71 1.06
C VAL A 119 12.98 6.28 1.16
N ALA A 120 12.88 5.70 2.35
CA ALA A 120 13.19 4.29 2.56
C ALA A 120 11.96 3.41 2.24
N PHE A 121 12.17 2.16 1.83
CA PHE A 121 11.09 1.23 1.52
C PHE A 121 11.16 0.03 2.45
N PHE A 122 10.02 -0.35 3.02
CA PHE A 122 9.87 -1.47 3.95
C PHE A 122 8.64 -2.30 3.59
N HIS A 123 8.62 -3.54 4.05
CA HIS A 123 7.41 -4.36 4.06
C HIS A 123 6.86 -4.45 5.50
N THR A 124 5.56 -4.75 5.62
CA THR A 124 4.86 -5.05 6.90
C THR A 124 4.64 -3.86 7.84
N ALA A 125 5.70 -3.17 8.27
CA ALA A 125 5.63 -2.12 9.30
C ALA A 125 6.66 -1.00 9.07
N PRO A 126 6.39 0.23 9.54
CA PRO A 126 7.35 1.31 9.49
C PRO A 126 8.53 1.05 10.44
N HIS A 127 9.73 1.44 10.02
CA HIS A 127 10.95 1.34 10.81
C HIS A 127 11.15 2.59 11.69
N PRO A 128 11.27 2.46 13.04
CA PRO A 128 11.35 3.61 13.96
C PRO A 128 12.56 4.52 13.72
N GLY A 129 13.71 3.95 13.34
CA GLY A 129 14.95 4.69 13.07
C GLY A 129 15.05 5.33 11.69
N LYS A 130 13.96 5.42 10.93
CA LYS A 130 13.96 5.94 9.55
C LYS A 130 12.95 7.08 9.44
N GLY A 131 13.33 8.12 8.68
CA GLY A 131 12.47 9.27 8.41
C GLY A 131 11.36 8.94 7.43
N LYS A 132 11.29 9.69 6.33
CA LYS A 132 10.33 9.43 5.26
C LYS A 132 10.47 8.00 4.74
N GLN A 133 9.36 7.28 4.66
CA GLN A 133 9.38 5.89 4.25
C GLN A 133 8.05 5.43 3.64
N MET A 134 8.14 4.45 2.74
CA MET A 134 7.02 3.69 2.22
C MET A 134 6.97 2.33 2.90
N VAL A 135 5.79 1.94 3.36
CA VAL A 135 5.51 0.59 3.83
C VAL A 135 4.58 -0.07 2.81
N ILE A 136 5.04 -1.16 2.20
CA ILE A 136 4.25 -1.96 1.27
C ILE A 136 3.67 -3.14 2.03
N LYS A 137 2.34 -3.20 2.04
CA LYS A 137 1.52 -4.25 2.63
C LYS A 137 0.70 -4.93 1.55
N TRP A 138 0.00 -5.98 1.96
CA TRP A 138 -0.83 -6.78 1.08
C TRP A 138 -2.14 -7.14 1.76
N ASP A 139 -3.15 -7.40 0.95
CA ASP A 139 -4.39 -8.03 1.34
C ASP A 139 -4.74 -9.06 0.27
N ASP A 140 -4.43 -10.33 0.57
CA ASP A 140 -4.66 -11.43 -0.37
C ASP A 140 -6.16 -11.69 -0.61
N THR A 141 -7.02 -11.33 0.36
CA THR A 141 -8.47 -11.53 0.24
C THR A 141 -9.06 -10.55 -0.77
N ARG A 142 -8.66 -9.28 -0.69
CA ARG A 142 -9.06 -8.24 -1.65
C ARG A 142 -8.20 -8.22 -2.91
N ARG A 143 -7.15 -9.04 -2.98
CA ARG A 143 -6.13 -9.04 -4.03
C ARG A 143 -5.45 -7.67 -4.24
N VAL A 144 -5.24 -6.89 -3.17
CA VAL A 144 -4.64 -5.55 -3.26
C VAL A 144 -3.25 -5.49 -2.64
N VAL A 145 -2.40 -4.67 -3.24
CA VAL A 145 -1.17 -4.14 -2.65
C VAL A 145 -1.48 -2.78 -2.06
N ILE A 146 -1.13 -2.59 -0.80
CA ILE A 146 -1.41 -1.38 -0.03
C ILE A 146 -0.08 -0.68 0.21
N VAL A 147 0.01 0.58 -0.16
CA VAL A 147 1.22 1.39 -0.02
C VAL A 147 0.94 2.58 0.89
N GLU A 148 1.61 2.59 2.03
CA GLU A 148 1.49 3.60 3.06
C GLU A 148 2.74 4.46 3.10
N GLY A 149 2.59 5.78 3.02
CA GLY A 149 3.68 6.74 3.11
C GLY A 149 3.69 7.43 4.46
N TYR A 150 4.83 7.35 5.15
CA TYR A 150 5.08 7.93 6.45
C TYR A 150 6.11 9.05 6.35
N VAL A 151 5.86 10.15 7.05
CA VAL A 151 6.91 11.15 7.35
C VAL A 151 7.61 10.82 8.67
N ASP A 152 6.85 10.25 9.59
CA ASP A 152 7.22 9.91 10.95
C ASP A 152 6.63 8.51 11.26
N PRO A 153 7.45 7.50 11.60
CA PRO A 153 7.00 6.13 11.80
C PRO A 153 6.06 5.94 13.01
N GLU A 154 6.03 6.89 13.95
CA GLU A 154 5.16 6.83 15.13
C GLU A 154 3.78 7.45 14.89
N LYS A 155 3.58 8.07 13.73
CA LYS A 155 2.32 8.71 13.34
C LYS A 155 1.58 7.89 12.27
N PRO A 156 0.25 8.08 12.14
CA PRO A 156 -0.49 7.51 11.02
C PRO A 156 0.11 7.91 9.66
N PRO A 157 -0.02 7.07 8.62
CA PRO A 157 0.49 7.39 7.30
C PRO A 157 -0.19 8.63 6.73
N VAL A 158 0.59 9.51 6.10
CA VAL A 158 0.08 10.72 5.42
C VAL A 158 -0.35 10.45 3.98
N LEU A 159 -0.04 9.26 3.47
CA LEU A 159 -0.41 8.76 2.16
C LEU A 159 -0.84 7.31 2.28
N VAL A 160 -1.99 6.94 1.72
CA VAL A 160 -2.40 5.55 1.52
C VAL A 160 -2.85 5.41 0.08
N ARG A 161 -2.35 4.37 -0.59
CA ARG A 161 -2.74 3.96 -1.93
C ARG A 161 -2.98 2.47 -1.94
N GLU A 162 -4.01 2.05 -2.67
CA GLU A 162 -4.34 0.65 -2.85
C GLU A 162 -4.46 0.39 -4.35
N TRP A 163 -3.83 -0.68 -4.81
CA TRP A 163 -3.96 -1.15 -6.19
C TRP A 163 -4.25 -2.64 -6.19
N GLU A 164 -5.21 -3.06 -6.98
CA GLU A 164 -5.40 -4.48 -7.28
C GLU A 164 -4.16 -5.01 -8.00
N LEU A 165 -3.65 -6.17 -7.59
CA LEU A 165 -2.55 -6.83 -8.28
C LEU A 165 -3.08 -7.45 -9.58
N PRO A 166 -2.67 -6.95 -10.76
CA PRO A 166 -3.15 -7.48 -12.02
C PRO A 166 -2.80 -8.97 -12.18
N GLN A 167 -3.70 -9.72 -12.79
CA GLN A 167 -3.42 -11.10 -13.20
C GLN A 167 -2.88 -11.07 -14.62
N VAL A 168 -1.59 -11.34 -14.76
CA VAL A 168 -0.92 -11.41 -16.06
C VAL A 168 -0.05 -12.66 -16.11
N SER A 169 -0.09 -13.37 -17.22
CA SER A 169 0.82 -14.49 -17.48
C SER A 169 2.13 -13.95 -18.03
N SER A 170 3.26 -14.50 -17.58
CA SER A 170 4.52 -14.31 -18.29
C SER A 170 4.46 -15.10 -19.59
N ALA A 171 4.36 -14.40 -20.71
CA ALA A 171 4.54 -14.99 -22.05
C ALA A 171 5.94 -14.70 -22.59
N ASP A 172 6.80 -14.03 -21.81
CA ASP A 172 8.09 -13.53 -22.24
C ASP A 172 9.21 -14.54 -21.91
N PRO A 173 9.81 -15.21 -22.93
CA PRO A 173 10.91 -16.13 -22.70
C PRO A 173 12.12 -15.45 -22.05
N LEU A 174 12.29 -14.14 -22.26
CA LEU A 174 13.38 -13.38 -21.66
C LEU A 174 13.20 -13.26 -20.14
N ALA A 175 11.98 -13.06 -19.66
CA ALA A 175 11.69 -13.02 -18.23
C ALA A 175 12.03 -14.36 -17.54
N GLN A 176 11.70 -15.48 -18.20
CA GLN A 176 12.03 -16.82 -17.73
C GLN A 176 13.55 -17.06 -17.70
N GLN A 177 14.25 -16.68 -18.77
CA GLN A 177 15.71 -16.80 -18.84
C GLN A 177 16.40 -15.92 -17.78
N SER A 178 15.93 -14.70 -17.57
CA SER A 178 16.44 -13.79 -16.55
C SER A 178 16.26 -14.37 -15.15
N ALA A 179 15.07 -14.91 -14.84
CA ALA A 179 14.80 -15.57 -13.56
C ALA A 179 15.75 -16.77 -13.34
N GLN A 180 15.91 -17.63 -14.35
CA GLN A 180 16.81 -18.79 -14.27
C GLN A 180 18.27 -18.37 -14.06
N SER A 181 18.73 -17.35 -14.79
CA SER A 181 20.10 -16.84 -14.69
C SER A 181 20.37 -16.24 -13.32
N ALA A 182 19.43 -15.47 -12.78
CA ALA A 182 19.54 -14.89 -11.46
C ALA A 182 19.59 -15.96 -10.35
N ILE A 183 18.75 -17.00 -10.46
CA ILE A 183 18.77 -18.15 -9.54
C ILE A 183 20.11 -18.90 -9.62
N GLN A 184 20.63 -19.13 -10.83
CA GLN A 184 21.94 -19.78 -11.01
C GLN A 184 23.11 -18.95 -10.45
N ALA A 185 22.98 -17.62 -10.49
CA ALA A 185 23.94 -16.70 -9.88
C ALA A 185 23.82 -16.61 -8.34
N GLY A 186 22.90 -17.37 -7.73
CA GLY A 186 22.67 -17.40 -6.29
C GLY A 186 21.61 -16.43 -5.78
N GLY A 187 20.92 -15.70 -6.67
CA GLY A 187 19.78 -14.87 -6.31
C GLY A 187 18.64 -15.73 -5.77
N SER A 188 18.06 -15.31 -4.66
CA SER A 188 17.05 -16.11 -3.96
C SER A 188 15.71 -15.37 -3.85
N TYR A 189 14.63 -16.15 -3.91
CA TYR A 189 13.31 -15.73 -3.48
C TYR A 189 12.92 -16.53 -2.24
N GLN A 190 12.67 -15.84 -1.13
CA GLN A 190 12.08 -16.43 0.07
C GLN A 190 10.80 -15.67 0.38
N SER A 191 9.68 -16.37 0.39
CA SER A 191 8.42 -15.82 0.86
C SER A 191 8.46 -15.69 2.38
N PHE A 192 7.87 -14.62 2.91
CA PHE A 192 7.58 -14.46 4.33
C PHE A 192 6.09 -14.65 4.65
#